data_AF-A0A8T9ZJZ1-F1
#
_entry.id   AF-A0A8T9ZJZ1-F1
#
_cell.length_a   1.000
_cell.length_b   1.000
_cell.length_c   1.000
_cell.angle_alpha   90.00
_cell.angle_beta   90.00
_cell.angle_gamma   90.00
#
_symmetry.space_group_name_H-M   'P 1'
#
loop_
_entity.id
_entity.type
_entity.pdbx_description
1 polymer ?
#
loop_
_entity_poly.entity_id
_entity_poly.type
_entity_poly.pdbx_seq_one_letter_code
_entity_poly.pdbx_strand_id
1 'polypeptide(L)'
;MQSILDGLYQQSQNGDNFYKLIELMMMGENIKLAYRNIKRNMGSVTAGVDGMTINDIKSLLIDEVIEQVKSMFSWYQPQAVRRVFIPKPNGKKRPLGIPTIWDRLFQQCILQILEPICEAKFHAHSYGFRPNRSTHHALARMKSLVNSQGRGFHYCVDIDIKGFFDNVNHGKLIKQLWNMGIRDKKLLSIISSLLKAEIINEGFPDKGTPQGGILSPLLSNVVLNELDWWISDQWETIETEHPYVVRKDKYRALKKTNLKECFFIRYADDFKILCRNYPTALKMFEATKDFLKTRLQLEISTEKSQIVNLQKKSSDFLGFTIKARRKRNRHVAHSRMCQKARENAYRKLKEAVKKISKKQTPEAVWHYNTVVIGIQNYYAAATHINKDLDQMSCHLIRTLYNRLRRDWKRATKHDMSPTLRKRYRNYNPKLYKIQDIVLIPIHAQKHKSARNFTQSISSYTEEGRAKIHDTLKAIDKEILRHVQRFYMNHRTVEYNDNRISKFVAQYGRCAITKQELGLIGWHCHHKIPLEFGGKDDYENLVIVLEDIHVAIHHDDSEKAKSILAKYEIEEEKKKRFDKLRILANRAPIFSLT
;
A
#
# COMPACT_ATOMS: atom_id res chain seq x y z
N MET A 1 -17.24 13.08 4.47
CA MET A 1 -16.33 12.64 3.39
C MET A 1 -16.73 11.33 2.69
N GLN A 2 -16.87 10.18 3.35
CA GLN A 2 -17.07 8.89 2.64
C GLN A 2 -18.28 8.87 1.68
N SER A 3 -19.42 9.43 2.08
CA SER A 3 -20.62 9.52 1.22
C SER A 3 -20.37 10.29 -0.07
N ILE A 4 -19.52 11.33 -0.02
CA ILE A 4 -19.13 12.12 -1.20
C ILE A 4 -18.30 11.26 -2.15
N LEU A 5 -17.31 10.52 -1.61
CA LEU A 5 -16.45 9.64 -2.42
C LEU A 5 -17.25 8.52 -3.10
N ASP A 6 -18.23 7.95 -2.39
CA ASP A 6 -19.13 6.94 -2.93
C ASP A 6 -20.03 7.53 -4.03
N GLY A 7 -20.55 8.73 -3.81
CA GLY A 7 -21.33 9.47 -4.80
C GLY A 7 -20.54 9.74 -6.08
N LEU A 8 -19.30 10.22 -5.95
CA LEU A 8 -18.41 10.45 -7.10
C LEU A 8 -18.13 9.17 -7.90
N TYR A 9 -17.93 8.05 -7.20
CA TYR A 9 -17.73 6.76 -7.84
C TYR A 9 -18.97 6.34 -8.63
N GLN A 10 -20.16 6.43 -8.03
CA GLN A 10 -21.42 6.06 -8.68
C GLN A 10 -21.73 6.97 -9.89
N GLN A 11 -21.57 8.28 -9.75
CA GLN A 11 -21.74 9.25 -10.84
C GLN A 11 -20.78 8.94 -12.00
N SER A 12 -19.54 8.57 -11.69
CA SER A 12 -18.55 8.22 -12.71
C SER A 12 -18.94 6.93 -13.46
N GLN A 13 -19.51 5.94 -12.77
CA GLN A 13 -20.07 4.73 -13.39
C GLN A 13 -21.24 5.04 -14.33
N ASN A 14 -22.07 6.03 -13.98
CA ASN A 14 -23.20 6.48 -14.79
C ASN A 14 -22.76 7.30 -16.02
N GLY A 15 -21.47 7.69 -16.11
CA GLY A 15 -20.93 8.45 -17.22
C GLY A 15 -20.98 9.97 -17.03
N ASP A 16 -21.23 10.44 -15.81
CA ASP A 16 -21.40 11.86 -15.50
C ASP A 16 -20.11 12.68 -15.72
N ASN A 17 -20.29 13.99 -15.91
CA ASN A 17 -19.22 14.97 -16.00
C ASN A 17 -19.08 15.79 -14.70
N PHE A 18 -17.85 16.10 -14.33
CA PHE A 18 -17.49 16.74 -13.07
C PHE A 18 -16.83 18.11 -13.30
N TYR A 19 -17.43 19.19 -12.81
CA TYR A 19 -17.01 20.57 -13.11
C TYR A 19 -16.43 21.35 -11.93
N LYS A 20 -16.80 21.02 -10.68
CA LYS A 20 -16.45 21.77 -9.46
C LYS A 20 -15.70 20.91 -8.45
N LEU A 21 -14.67 20.21 -8.90
CA LEU A 21 -13.95 19.24 -8.06
C LEU A 21 -13.04 19.94 -7.03
N ILE A 22 -12.57 21.15 -7.34
CA ILE A 22 -11.73 21.93 -6.42
C ILE A 22 -12.43 22.22 -5.09
N GLU A 23 -13.73 22.52 -5.11
CA GLU A 23 -14.52 22.76 -3.88
C GLU A 23 -14.46 21.55 -2.94
N LEU A 24 -14.55 20.34 -3.50
CA LEU A 24 -14.42 19.09 -2.74
C LEU A 24 -12.97 18.86 -2.25
N MET A 25 -11.97 19.26 -3.04
CA MET A 25 -10.57 19.14 -2.67
C MET A 25 -10.18 20.07 -1.52
N MET A 26 -10.78 21.26 -1.47
CA MET A 26 -10.58 22.30 -0.45
C MET A 26 -11.34 22.03 0.86
N MET A 27 -12.21 21.02 0.91
CA MET A 27 -12.93 20.68 2.14
C MET A 27 -11.95 20.35 3.27
N GLY A 28 -12.14 20.95 4.45
CA GLY A 28 -11.27 20.71 5.60
C GLY A 28 -11.18 19.22 6.00
N GLU A 29 -12.26 18.46 5.84
CA GLU A 29 -12.25 17.00 6.04
C GLU A 29 -11.27 16.27 5.09
N ASN A 30 -11.17 16.71 3.83
CA ASN A 30 -10.30 16.10 2.81
C ASN A 30 -8.83 16.41 3.11
N ILE A 31 -8.55 17.67 3.49
CA ILE A 31 -7.20 18.12 3.86
C ILE A 31 -6.69 17.37 5.10
N LYS A 32 -7.54 17.20 6.12
CA LYS A 32 -7.20 16.41 7.32
C LYS A 32 -6.92 14.95 6.99
N LEU A 33 -7.71 14.34 6.10
CA LEU A 33 -7.46 12.98 5.63
C LEU A 33 -6.16 12.89 4.79
N ALA A 34 -5.87 13.91 3.98
CA ALA A 34 -4.62 14.01 3.22
C ALA A 34 -3.40 14.04 4.14
N TYR A 35 -3.43 14.87 5.19
CA TYR A 35 -2.38 14.93 6.19
C TYR A 35 -2.15 13.57 6.85
N ARG A 36 -3.22 12.89 7.28
CA ARG A 36 -3.13 11.55 7.88
C ARG A 36 -2.50 10.52 6.94
N ASN A 37 -2.84 10.56 5.65
CA ASN A 37 -2.27 9.67 4.64
C ASN A 37 -0.78 9.97 4.41
N ILE A 38 -0.41 11.24 4.28
CA ILE A 38 0.99 11.65 4.11
C ILE A 38 1.82 11.29 5.33
N LYS A 39 1.34 11.55 6.55
CA LYS A 39 2.06 11.23 7.80
C LYS A 39 2.46 9.76 7.89
N ARG A 40 1.57 8.85 7.45
CA ARG A 40 1.81 7.40 7.45
C ARG A 40 2.79 6.93 6.36
N ASN A 41 3.01 7.73 5.32
CA ASN A 41 3.90 7.36 4.23
C ASN A 41 5.36 7.40 4.71
N MET A 42 6.15 6.37 4.40
CA MET A 42 7.57 6.32 4.80
C MET A 42 8.41 7.48 4.23
N GLY A 43 7.97 8.10 3.12
CA GLY A 43 8.63 9.24 2.50
C GLY A 43 8.31 10.59 3.16
N SER A 44 7.47 10.64 4.20
CA SER A 44 7.03 11.87 4.86
C SER A 44 8.16 12.64 5.54
N VAL A 45 9.19 11.92 6.01
CA VAL A 45 10.41 12.47 6.61
C VAL A 45 11.47 12.87 5.58
N THR A 46 11.24 12.62 4.29
CA THR A 46 12.19 12.96 3.24
C THR A 46 11.90 14.37 2.74
N ALA A 47 12.82 15.29 3.00
CA ALA A 47 12.70 16.69 2.61
C ALA A 47 12.66 16.90 1.09
N GLY A 48 11.90 17.91 0.67
CA GLY A 48 11.90 18.42 -0.71
C GLY A 48 13.10 19.32 -0.97
N VAL A 49 12.91 20.33 -1.83
CA VAL A 49 13.92 21.37 -2.13
C VAL A 49 14.00 22.42 -1.02
N ASP A 50 12.91 22.60 -0.28
CA ASP A 50 12.69 23.54 0.82
C ASP A 50 13.25 23.07 2.17
N GLY A 51 13.76 21.84 2.25
CA GLY A 51 14.24 21.25 3.51
C GLY A 51 13.13 20.82 4.47
N MET A 52 11.86 21.17 4.19
CA MET A 52 10.72 20.86 5.06
C MET A 52 10.26 19.41 4.94
N THR A 53 9.74 18.89 6.04
CA THR A 53 9.26 17.53 6.24
C THR A 53 7.89 17.53 6.90
N ILE A 54 7.31 16.35 7.12
CA ILE A 54 6.07 16.25 7.90
C ILE A 54 6.22 16.79 9.33
N ASN A 55 7.43 16.81 9.89
CA ASN A 55 7.67 17.34 11.23
C ASN A 55 7.45 18.84 11.34
N ASP A 56 7.56 19.57 10.23
CA ASP A 56 7.34 21.01 10.19
C ASP A 56 5.84 21.33 10.09
N ILE A 57 5.05 20.42 9.49
CA ILE A 57 3.59 20.54 9.42
C ILE A 57 2.94 20.08 10.72
N LYS A 58 3.51 19.07 11.40
CA LYS A 58 2.84 18.41 12.53
C LYS A 58 2.62 19.33 13.74
N SER A 59 3.48 20.34 13.90
CA SER A 59 3.41 21.36 14.95
C SER A 59 2.45 22.50 14.65
N LEU A 60 1.98 22.65 13.41
CA LEU A 60 1.04 23.70 13.03
C LEU A 60 -0.37 23.43 13.57
N LEU A 61 -1.17 24.49 13.66
CA LEU A 61 -2.59 24.38 13.92
C LEU A 61 -3.33 23.86 12.69
N ILE A 62 -4.48 23.24 12.92
CA ILE A 62 -5.29 22.64 11.85
C ILE A 62 -5.75 23.70 10.86
N ASP A 63 -6.18 24.86 11.35
CA ASP A 63 -6.71 25.93 10.52
C ASP A 63 -5.61 26.55 9.65
N GLU A 64 -4.38 26.68 10.16
CA GLU A 64 -3.21 27.12 9.38
C GLU A 64 -2.93 26.17 8.20
N VAL A 65 -2.94 24.86 8.45
CA VAL A 65 -2.73 23.85 7.40
C VAL A 65 -3.85 23.90 6.36
N ILE A 66 -5.10 24.08 6.80
CA ILE A 66 -6.26 24.18 5.90
C ILE A 66 -6.17 25.43 5.03
N GLU A 67 -5.92 26.59 5.62
CA GLU A 67 -5.83 27.86 4.88
C GLU A 67 -4.64 27.87 3.92
N GLN A 68 -3.50 27.28 4.32
CA GLN A 68 -2.36 27.12 3.42
C GLN A 68 -2.70 26.25 2.20
N VAL A 69 -3.39 25.12 2.37
CA VAL A 69 -3.77 24.27 1.23
C VAL A 69 -4.84 24.95 0.36
N LYS A 70 -5.78 25.69 0.96
CA LYS A 70 -6.78 26.46 0.22
C LYS A 70 -6.16 27.59 -0.60
N SER A 71 -5.15 28.28 -0.07
CA SER A 71 -4.43 29.33 -0.81
C SER A 71 -3.72 28.75 -2.03
N MET A 72 -3.12 27.56 -1.89
CA MET A 72 -2.52 26.82 -3.03
C MET A 72 -3.53 26.47 -4.12
N PHE A 73 -4.80 26.13 -3.79
CA PHE A 73 -5.84 25.93 -4.80
C PHE A 73 -6.32 27.24 -5.44
N SER A 74 -6.18 28.36 -4.75
CA SER A 74 -6.54 29.68 -5.27
C SER A 74 -5.55 30.13 -6.33
N TRP A 75 -4.25 30.05 -6.00
CA TRP A 75 -3.13 30.35 -6.89
C TRP A 75 -2.02 29.31 -6.72
N TYR A 76 -2.00 28.31 -7.61
CA TYR A 76 -1.02 27.24 -7.52
C TYR A 76 0.26 27.60 -8.27
N GLN A 77 1.38 27.67 -7.54
CA GLN A 77 2.72 27.78 -8.11
C GLN A 77 3.52 26.52 -7.78
N PRO A 78 3.83 25.65 -8.76
CA PRO A 78 4.58 24.44 -8.51
C PRO A 78 5.99 24.76 -8.03
N GLN A 79 6.41 24.14 -6.92
CA GLN A 79 7.79 24.23 -6.46
C GLN A 79 8.68 23.26 -7.25
N ALA A 80 9.97 23.57 -7.30
CA ALA A 80 10.95 22.70 -7.94
C ALA A 80 11.01 21.32 -7.25
N VAL A 81 11.25 20.29 -8.04
CA VAL A 81 11.31 18.90 -7.59
C VAL A 81 12.76 18.49 -7.39
N ARG A 82 13.06 17.91 -6.21
CA ARG A 82 14.42 17.46 -5.87
C ARG A 82 14.73 16.12 -6.52
N ARG A 83 15.82 16.03 -7.28
CA ARG A 83 16.26 14.80 -7.94
C ARG A 83 17.06 13.90 -7.00
N VAL A 84 16.69 12.62 -6.93
CA VAL A 84 17.43 11.57 -6.20
C VAL A 84 17.58 10.33 -7.06
N PHE A 85 18.78 9.77 -7.11
CA PHE A 85 19.06 8.56 -7.90
C PHE A 85 19.03 7.30 -7.03
N ILE A 86 18.15 6.36 -7.38
CA ILE A 86 18.08 5.04 -6.74
C ILE A 86 18.86 4.03 -7.61
N PRO A 87 19.80 3.25 -7.06
CA PRO A 87 20.53 2.25 -7.84
C PRO A 87 19.58 1.12 -8.29
N LYS A 88 19.60 0.79 -9.58
CA LYS A 88 18.96 -0.42 -10.10
C LYS A 88 19.92 -1.60 -9.97
N PRO A 89 19.41 -2.85 -9.91
CA PRO A 89 20.25 -4.05 -9.89
C PRO A 89 21.19 -4.20 -11.09
N ASN A 90 20.88 -3.56 -12.21
CA ASN A 90 21.67 -3.60 -13.45
C ASN A 90 22.72 -2.48 -13.55
N GLY A 91 23.04 -1.79 -12.45
CA GLY A 91 24.02 -0.70 -12.42
C GLY A 91 23.50 0.66 -12.91
N LYS A 92 22.40 0.70 -13.68
CA LYS A 92 21.75 1.97 -14.07
C LYS A 92 21.11 2.64 -12.85
N LYS A 93 20.94 3.96 -12.87
CA LYS A 93 20.24 4.71 -11.83
C LYS A 93 18.79 4.95 -12.25
N ARG A 94 17.82 4.87 -11.32
CA ARG A 94 16.44 5.34 -11.50
C ARG A 94 16.36 6.75 -10.92
N PRO A 95 16.04 7.76 -11.73
CA PRO A 95 15.77 9.07 -11.18
C PRO A 95 14.43 9.07 -10.42
N LEU A 96 14.41 9.71 -9.26
CA LEU A 96 13.22 9.99 -8.47
C LEU A 96 13.13 11.51 -8.29
N GLY A 97 11.96 12.08 -8.56
CA GLY A 97 11.61 13.44 -8.21
C GLY A 97 10.86 13.46 -6.89
N ILE A 98 11.41 14.15 -5.88
CA ILE A 98 10.80 14.30 -4.56
C ILE A 98 10.24 15.73 -4.46
N PRO A 99 8.90 15.90 -4.49
CA PRO A 99 8.26 17.19 -4.28
C PRO A 99 8.41 17.66 -2.82
N THR A 100 8.11 18.93 -2.58
CA THR A 100 7.98 19.51 -1.23
C THR A 100 6.91 18.80 -0.41
N ILE A 101 6.97 18.92 0.92
CA ILE A 101 5.94 18.30 1.77
C ILE A 101 4.55 18.92 1.52
N TRP A 102 4.48 20.22 1.27
CA TRP A 102 3.25 20.93 0.93
C TRP A 102 2.68 20.47 -0.42
N ASP A 103 3.53 20.30 -1.46
CA ASP A 103 3.07 19.75 -2.73
C ASP A 103 2.58 18.31 -2.60
N ARG A 104 3.21 17.48 -1.75
CA ARG A 104 2.73 16.12 -1.49
C ARG A 104 1.37 16.13 -0.79
N LEU A 105 1.17 17.01 0.18
CA LEU A 105 -0.12 17.19 0.85
C LEU A 105 -1.19 17.65 -0.15
N PHE A 106 -0.88 18.65 -0.97
CA PHE A 106 -1.74 19.18 -2.02
C PHE A 106 -2.11 18.11 -3.06
N GLN A 107 -1.13 17.37 -3.58
CA GLN A 107 -1.36 16.25 -4.50
C GLN A 107 -2.20 15.14 -3.86
N GLN A 108 -2.05 14.90 -2.55
CA GLN A 108 -2.85 13.92 -1.82
C GLN A 108 -4.31 14.38 -1.67
N CYS A 109 -4.58 15.68 -1.55
CA CYS A 109 -5.94 16.23 -1.60
C CYS A 109 -6.60 16.00 -2.96
N ILE A 110 -5.85 16.19 -4.05
CA ILE A 110 -6.31 15.94 -5.42
C ILE A 110 -6.57 14.44 -5.63
N LEU A 111 -5.62 13.59 -5.23
CA LEU A 111 -5.69 12.13 -5.39
C LEU A 111 -6.98 11.56 -4.80
N GLN A 112 -7.34 11.96 -3.58
CA GLN A 112 -8.51 11.42 -2.87
C GLN A 112 -9.84 11.65 -3.60
N ILE A 113 -9.96 12.76 -4.33
CA ILE A 113 -11.16 13.12 -5.09
C ILE A 113 -11.13 12.49 -6.49
N LEU A 114 -9.97 12.42 -7.13
CA LEU A 114 -9.83 11.82 -8.47
C LEU A 114 -9.85 10.29 -8.48
N GLU A 115 -9.35 9.65 -7.42
CA GLU A 115 -9.28 8.18 -7.31
C GLU A 115 -10.64 7.49 -7.48
N PRO A 116 -11.76 7.89 -6.80
CA PRO A 116 -13.06 7.26 -7.03
C PRO A 116 -13.57 7.45 -8.47
N ILE A 117 -13.38 8.63 -9.05
CA ILE A 117 -13.81 8.94 -10.42
C ILE A 117 -13.07 8.05 -11.42
N CYS A 118 -11.75 7.91 -11.26
CA CYS A 118 -10.93 7.10 -12.15
C CYS A 118 -11.11 5.59 -11.93
N GLU A 119 -11.20 5.15 -10.67
CA GLU A 119 -11.35 3.73 -10.30
C GLU A 119 -12.62 3.12 -10.91
N ALA A 120 -13.70 3.89 -10.99
CA ALA A 120 -14.96 3.49 -11.65
C ALA A 120 -14.79 3.14 -13.13
N LYS A 121 -13.81 3.75 -13.81
CA LYS A 121 -13.56 3.60 -15.26
C LYS A 121 -12.35 2.71 -15.58
N PHE A 122 -11.60 2.29 -14.57
CA PHE A 122 -10.40 1.48 -14.76
C PHE A 122 -10.72 0.01 -15.01
N HIS A 123 -10.05 -0.57 -16.00
CA HIS A 123 -10.25 -1.98 -16.37
C HIS A 123 -10.02 -2.96 -15.20
N ALA A 124 -10.88 -3.98 -15.08
CA ALA A 124 -10.88 -4.96 -13.99
C ALA A 124 -9.54 -5.73 -13.78
N HIS A 125 -8.73 -5.93 -14.82
CA HIS A 125 -7.48 -6.70 -14.79
C HIS A 125 -6.21 -5.83 -14.81
N SER A 126 -6.36 -4.53 -14.51
CA SER A 126 -5.29 -3.66 -14.04
C SER A 126 -5.21 -3.65 -12.51
N TYR A 127 -4.03 -3.96 -11.96
CA TYR A 127 -3.84 -4.19 -10.51
C TYR A 127 -2.88 -3.21 -9.83
N GLY A 128 -1.96 -2.59 -10.56
CA GLY A 128 -0.92 -1.75 -9.97
C GLY A 128 -1.47 -0.41 -9.49
N PHE A 129 -0.99 0.07 -8.35
CA PHE A 129 -1.35 1.39 -7.77
C PHE A 129 -2.85 1.62 -7.58
N ARG A 130 -3.61 0.56 -7.29
CA ARG A 130 -5.06 0.63 -7.08
C ARG A 130 -5.44 0.10 -5.70
N PRO A 131 -6.50 0.65 -5.07
CA PRO A 131 -6.90 0.25 -3.74
C PRO A 131 -7.34 -1.22 -3.73
N ASN A 132 -7.00 -1.93 -2.65
CA ASN A 132 -7.36 -3.34 -2.42
C ASN A 132 -6.81 -4.34 -3.46
N ARG A 133 -5.94 -3.91 -4.39
CA ARG A 133 -5.33 -4.76 -5.41
C ARG A 133 -3.85 -4.99 -5.11
N SER A 134 -3.39 -6.24 -5.23
CA SER A 134 -2.03 -6.64 -4.87
C SER A 134 -1.33 -7.37 -6.03
N THR A 135 0.00 -7.49 -5.96
CA THR A 135 0.79 -8.29 -6.92
C THR A 135 0.33 -9.74 -6.96
N HIS A 136 -0.15 -10.27 -5.83
CA HIS A 136 -0.69 -11.62 -5.73
C HIS A 136 -1.97 -11.81 -6.55
N HIS A 137 -2.81 -10.78 -6.69
CA HIS A 137 -4.02 -10.86 -7.52
C HIS A 137 -3.67 -10.97 -9.00
N ALA A 138 -2.69 -10.18 -9.47
CA ALA A 138 -2.17 -10.27 -10.84
C ALA A 138 -1.56 -11.66 -11.10
N LEU A 139 -0.76 -12.17 -10.16
CA LEU A 139 -0.20 -13.52 -10.23
C LEU A 139 -1.27 -14.62 -10.26
N ALA A 140 -2.33 -14.49 -9.44
CA ALA A 140 -3.44 -15.43 -9.40
C ALA A 140 -4.17 -15.49 -10.75
N ARG A 141 -4.45 -14.32 -11.35
CA ARG A 141 -5.07 -14.22 -12.67
C ARG A 141 -4.22 -14.91 -13.73
N MET A 142 -2.92 -14.60 -13.78
CA MET A 142 -1.99 -15.23 -14.73
C MET A 142 -1.95 -16.76 -14.57
N LYS A 143 -1.86 -17.26 -13.33
CA LYS A 143 -1.91 -18.70 -13.04
C LYS A 143 -3.23 -19.33 -13.45
N SER A 144 -4.35 -18.65 -13.23
CA SER A 144 -5.68 -19.16 -13.58
C SER A 144 -5.84 -19.33 -15.09
N LEU A 145 -5.28 -18.42 -15.88
CA LEU A 145 -5.28 -18.47 -17.35
C LEU A 145 -4.38 -19.60 -17.86
N VAL A 146 -3.17 -19.75 -17.29
CA VAL A 146 -2.30 -20.89 -17.62
C VAL A 146 -2.94 -22.23 -17.25
N ASN A 147 -3.65 -22.30 -16.12
CA ASN A 147 -4.32 -23.50 -15.63
C ASN A 147 -5.69 -23.77 -16.28
N SER A 148 -6.13 -22.91 -17.20
CA SER A 148 -7.49 -22.98 -17.78
C SER A 148 -7.74 -24.30 -18.51
N GLN A 149 -9.01 -24.73 -18.53
CA GLN A 149 -9.40 -26.03 -19.09
C GLN A 149 -9.11 -26.10 -20.60
N GLY A 150 -8.72 -27.29 -21.08
CA GLY A 150 -8.29 -27.51 -22.46
C GLY A 150 -6.80 -27.24 -22.68
N ARG A 151 -6.44 -26.53 -23.77
CA ARG A 151 -5.04 -26.27 -24.14
C ARG A 151 -4.35 -25.13 -23.37
N GLY A 152 -4.98 -24.55 -22.34
CA GLY A 152 -4.42 -23.45 -21.54
C GLY A 152 -4.06 -22.19 -22.36
N PHE A 153 -3.68 -21.10 -21.70
CA PHE A 153 -3.08 -19.93 -22.37
C PHE A 153 -1.57 -19.96 -22.16
N HIS A 154 -0.86 -20.54 -23.10
CA HIS A 154 0.58 -20.85 -22.96
C HIS A 154 1.50 -19.93 -23.75
N TYR A 155 0.99 -19.08 -24.63
CA TYR A 155 1.80 -18.08 -25.31
C TYR A 155 1.65 -16.76 -24.57
N CYS A 156 2.74 -16.28 -23.99
CA CYS A 156 2.83 -15.04 -23.24
C CYS A 156 3.49 -13.98 -24.11
N VAL A 157 2.78 -12.91 -24.41
CA VAL A 157 3.33 -11.71 -25.02
C VAL A 157 3.82 -10.81 -23.89
N ASP A 158 5.13 -10.67 -23.81
CA ASP A 158 5.84 -9.84 -22.83
C ASP A 158 6.19 -8.50 -23.49
N ILE A 159 5.67 -7.39 -22.96
CA ILE A 159 5.94 -6.04 -23.48
C ILE A 159 6.42 -5.16 -22.32
N ASP A 160 7.56 -4.52 -22.52
CA ASP A 160 8.16 -3.56 -21.57
C ASP A 160 8.19 -2.19 -22.23
N ILE A 161 7.61 -1.17 -21.57
CA ILE A 161 7.60 0.21 -22.07
C ILE A 161 8.92 0.89 -21.69
N LYS A 162 9.58 1.49 -22.69
CA LYS A 162 10.87 2.14 -22.50
C LYS A 162 10.69 3.47 -21.74
N GLY A 163 11.13 3.48 -20.48
CA GLY A 163 11.14 4.71 -19.67
C GLY A 163 9.75 5.32 -19.52
N PHE A 164 8.74 4.50 -19.19
CA PHE A 164 7.33 4.91 -19.17
C PHE A 164 7.09 6.27 -18.51
N PHE A 165 7.52 6.44 -17.26
CA PHE A 165 7.31 7.68 -16.51
C PHE A 165 8.01 8.90 -17.12
N ASP A 166 9.09 8.72 -17.87
CA ASP A 166 9.85 9.83 -18.45
C ASP A 166 9.29 10.24 -19.83
N ASN A 167 8.39 9.44 -20.42
CA ASN A 167 7.90 9.61 -21.79
C ASN A 167 6.38 9.86 -21.89
N VAL A 168 5.67 10.02 -20.78
CA VAL A 168 4.22 10.32 -20.80
C VAL A 168 3.94 11.66 -21.47
N ASN A 169 3.14 11.68 -22.55
CA ASN A 169 2.72 12.92 -23.20
C ASN A 169 1.68 13.67 -22.34
N HIS A 170 1.97 14.92 -21.97
CA HIS A 170 1.10 15.74 -21.12
C HIS A 170 -0.25 16.04 -21.77
N GLY A 171 -0.25 16.49 -23.04
CA GLY A 171 -1.49 16.84 -23.75
C GLY A 171 -2.44 15.65 -23.90
N LYS A 172 -1.89 14.47 -24.21
CA LYS A 172 -2.65 13.22 -24.29
C LYS A 172 -3.25 12.84 -22.93
N LEU A 173 -2.47 12.93 -21.86
CA LEU A 173 -2.93 12.65 -20.49
C LEU A 173 -4.07 13.59 -20.07
N ILE A 174 -3.94 14.91 -20.29
CA ILE A 174 -5.00 15.87 -19.99
C ILE A 174 -6.28 15.57 -20.80
N LYS A 175 -6.13 15.22 -22.08
CA LYS A 175 -7.27 14.80 -22.92
C LYS A 175 -7.94 13.52 -22.43
N GLN A 176 -7.16 12.57 -21.91
CA GLN A 176 -7.72 11.34 -21.32
C GLN A 176 -8.49 11.64 -20.03
N LEU A 177 -7.97 12.49 -19.13
CA LEU A 177 -8.71 12.95 -17.94
C LEU A 177 -10.03 13.62 -18.32
N TRP A 178 -10.02 14.47 -19.34
CA TRP A 178 -11.21 15.13 -19.87
C TRP A 178 -12.26 14.13 -20.38
N ASN A 179 -11.81 13.11 -21.14
CA ASN A 179 -12.68 12.05 -21.64
C ASN A 179 -13.21 11.13 -20.52
N MET A 180 -12.50 11.02 -19.40
CA MET A 180 -12.99 10.35 -18.19
C MET A 180 -14.03 11.18 -17.42
N GLY A 181 -14.44 12.36 -17.92
CA GLY A 181 -15.49 13.18 -17.33
C GLY A 181 -14.98 14.29 -16.41
N ILE A 182 -13.66 14.43 -16.23
CA ILE A 182 -13.08 15.52 -15.44
C ILE A 182 -13.09 16.79 -16.28
N ARG A 183 -14.10 17.64 -16.10
CA ARG A 183 -14.33 18.87 -16.89
C ARG A 183 -14.01 20.16 -16.13
N ASP A 184 -13.49 20.04 -14.91
CA ASP A 184 -12.96 21.15 -14.12
C ASP A 184 -11.66 21.70 -14.76
N LYS A 185 -11.78 22.82 -15.49
CA LYS A 185 -10.67 23.43 -16.23
C LYS A 185 -9.53 23.90 -15.32
N LYS A 186 -9.87 24.42 -14.12
CA LYS A 186 -8.88 24.92 -13.18
C LYS A 186 -8.07 23.75 -12.61
N LEU A 187 -8.72 22.64 -12.29
CA LEU A 187 -8.03 21.42 -11.88
C LEU A 187 -7.09 20.88 -12.97
N LEU A 188 -7.55 20.82 -14.22
CA LEU A 188 -6.71 20.35 -15.33
C LEU A 188 -5.50 21.26 -15.56
N SER A 189 -5.66 22.57 -15.39
CA SER A 189 -4.55 23.53 -15.43
C SER A 189 -3.54 23.31 -14.30
N ILE A 190 -4.02 23.05 -13.08
CA ILE A 190 -3.16 22.71 -11.92
C ILE A 190 -2.39 21.40 -12.20
N ILE A 191 -3.04 20.35 -12.69
CA ILE A 191 -2.40 19.08 -13.04
C ILE A 191 -1.36 19.29 -14.15
N SER A 192 -1.67 20.10 -15.16
CA SER A 192 -0.71 20.43 -16.21
C SER A 192 0.51 21.18 -15.64
N SER A 193 0.32 22.06 -14.67
CA SER A 193 1.40 22.80 -14.01
C SER A 193 2.26 21.88 -13.15
N LEU A 194 1.64 20.93 -12.43
CA LEU A 194 2.31 19.87 -11.67
C LEU A 194 3.21 18.99 -12.56
N LEU A 195 2.74 18.63 -13.75
CA LEU A 195 3.49 17.82 -14.71
C LEU A 195 4.69 18.55 -15.31
N LYS A 196 4.60 19.89 -15.40
CA LYS A 196 5.64 20.79 -15.90
C LYS A 196 6.49 21.41 -14.80
N ALA A 197 6.35 20.96 -13.55
CA ALA A 197 7.16 21.49 -12.45
C ALA A 197 8.66 21.32 -12.74
N GLU A 198 9.45 22.35 -12.44
CA GLU A 198 10.89 22.35 -12.68
C GLU A 198 11.57 21.20 -11.92
N ILE A 199 12.50 20.51 -12.57
CA ILE A 199 13.38 19.54 -11.93
C ILE A 199 14.75 20.20 -11.78
N ILE A 200 15.24 20.31 -10.54
CA ILE A 200 16.55 20.93 -10.28
C ILE A 200 17.63 20.28 -11.16
N ASN A 201 18.40 21.12 -11.86
CA ASN A 201 19.47 20.75 -12.82
C ASN A 201 19.01 20.09 -14.13
N GLU A 202 17.70 19.89 -14.35
CA GLU A 202 17.14 19.33 -15.59
C GLU A 202 16.15 20.30 -16.28
N GLY A 203 15.71 21.35 -15.58
CA GLY A 203 14.80 22.37 -16.12
C GLY A 203 13.33 21.93 -16.14
N PHE A 204 12.54 22.54 -17.02
CA PHE A 204 11.12 22.25 -17.18
C PHE A 204 10.89 21.06 -18.12
N PRO A 205 10.21 19.98 -17.67
CA PRO A 205 9.99 18.82 -18.52
C PRO A 205 8.85 19.05 -19.53
N ASP A 206 9.10 18.75 -20.81
CA ASP A 206 8.08 18.76 -21.88
C ASP A 206 7.22 17.48 -21.93
N LYS A 207 7.71 16.41 -21.30
CA LYS A 207 7.05 15.10 -21.20
C LYS A 207 7.45 14.37 -19.93
N GLY A 208 6.68 13.36 -19.60
CA GLY A 208 6.85 12.53 -18.42
C GLY A 208 5.97 12.95 -17.24
N THR A 209 6.02 12.16 -16.18
CA THR A 209 5.39 12.43 -14.89
C THR A 209 6.43 12.20 -13.79
N PRO A 210 6.52 13.10 -12.79
CA PRO A 210 7.57 13.01 -11.78
C PRO A 210 7.48 11.70 -11.01
N GLN A 211 8.50 10.84 -11.15
CA GLN A 211 8.62 9.59 -10.40
C GLN A 211 8.78 9.92 -8.91
N GLY A 212 7.75 9.73 -8.09
CA GLY A 212 7.77 10.08 -6.66
C GLY A 212 6.71 11.11 -6.24
N GLY A 213 6.02 11.72 -7.21
CA GLY A 213 4.77 12.43 -6.95
C GLY A 213 3.67 11.48 -6.45
N ILE A 214 2.79 11.99 -5.59
CA ILE A 214 1.67 11.24 -5.01
C ILE A 214 0.61 10.95 -6.09
N LEU A 215 0.42 11.89 -7.02
CA LEU A 215 -0.57 11.77 -8.09
C LEU A 215 -0.08 10.91 -9.28
N SER A 216 1.25 10.81 -9.48
CA SER A 216 1.87 10.16 -10.63
C SER A 216 1.40 8.71 -10.86
N PRO A 217 1.22 7.86 -9.83
CA PRO A 217 0.72 6.50 -10.03
C PRO A 217 -0.72 6.44 -10.58
N LEU A 218 -1.59 7.36 -10.16
CA LEU A 218 -2.96 7.45 -10.69
C LEU A 218 -2.94 7.88 -12.15
N LEU A 219 -2.19 8.95 -12.46
CA LEU A 219 -2.04 9.46 -13.84
C LEU A 219 -1.46 8.39 -14.77
N SER A 220 -0.50 7.61 -14.28
CA SER A 220 0.06 6.47 -15.00
C SER A 220 -1.00 5.44 -15.39
N ASN A 221 -1.93 5.15 -14.47
CA ASN A 221 -3.05 4.27 -14.76
C ASN A 221 -4.05 4.88 -15.75
N VAL A 222 -4.29 6.19 -15.69
CA VAL A 222 -5.12 6.89 -16.68
C VAL A 222 -4.54 6.74 -18.10
N VAL A 223 -3.23 6.94 -18.27
CA VAL A 223 -2.58 6.80 -19.58
C VAL A 223 -2.78 5.41 -20.18
N LEU A 224 -2.55 4.37 -19.38
CA LEU A 224 -2.60 2.98 -19.82
C LEU A 224 -4.01 2.38 -19.84
N ASN A 225 -5.01 3.05 -19.25
CA ASN A 225 -6.37 2.54 -19.23
C ASN A 225 -6.98 2.40 -20.63
N GLU A 226 -6.65 3.32 -21.55
CA GLU A 226 -7.12 3.25 -22.93
C GLU A 226 -6.59 1.99 -23.64
N LEU A 227 -5.34 1.60 -23.37
CA LEU A 227 -4.76 0.35 -23.86
C LEU A 227 -5.44 -0.87 -23.23
N ASP A 228 -5.70 -0.84 -21.92
CA ASP A 228 -6.33 -1.94 -21.19
C ASP A 228 -7.69 -2.30 -21.78
N TRP A 229 -8.55 -1.29 -21.99
CA TRP A 229 -9.86 -1.47 -22.63
C TRP A 229 -9.71 -1.95 -24.07
N TRP A 230 -8.85 -1.31 -24.86
CA TRP A 230 -8.64 -1.70 -26.26
C TRP A 230 -8.21 -3.17 -26.42
N ILE A 231 -7.30 -3.68 -25.58
CA ILE A 231 -6.90 -5.10 -25.59
C ILE A 231 -8.08 -5.99 -25.16
N SER A 232 -8.79 -5.60 -24.11
CA SER A 232 -9.92 -6.36 -23.58
C SER A 232 -11.06 -6.50 -24.59
N ASP A 233 -11.34 -5.44 -25.34
CA ASP A 233 -12.43 -5.37 -26.31
C ASP A 233 -12.18 -6.26 -27.54
N GLN A 234 -10.94 -6.74 -27.73
CA GLN A 234 -10.66 -7.76 -28.74
C GLN A 234 -11.25 -9.14 -28.41
N TRP A 235 -11.56 -9.40 -27.13
CA TRP A 235 -12.03 -10.72 -26.69
C TRP A 235 -12.89 -10.75 -25.41
N GLU A 236 -12.38 -10.24 -24.29
CA GLU A 236 -12.99 -10.43 -22.96
C GLU A 236 -14.24 -9.56 -22.78
N THR A 237 -14.18 -8.30 -23.20
CA THR A 237 -15.26 -7.30 -23.04
C THR A 237 -16.04 -7.01 -24.31
N ILE A 238 -15.72 -7.66 -25.43
CA ILE A 238 -16.41 -7.45 -26.70
C ILE A 238 -17.93 -7.56 -26.54
N GLU A 239 -18.66 -6.56 -27.02
CA GLU A 239 -20.13 -6.59 -27.02
C GLU A 239 -20.60 -7.51 -28.14
N THR A 240 -21.58 -8.36 -27.83
CA THR A 240 -22.19 -9.31 -28.77
C THR A 240 -23.64 -8.93 -28.95
N GLU A 241 -24.17 -9.05 -30.16
CA GLU A 241 -25.60 -8.77 -30.46
C GLU A 241 -26.54 -9.54 -29.51
N HIS A 242 -26.19 -10.79 -29.20
CA HIS A 242 -26.90 -11.59 -28.20
C HIS A 242 -26.34 -11.34 -26.79
N PRO A 243 -27.19 -10.95 -25.81
CA PRO A 243 -26.78 -10.80 -24.43
C PRO A 243 -26.69 -12.17 -23.73
N TYR A 244 -25.47 -12.68 -23.57
CA TYR A 244 -25.23 -13.91 -22.83
C TYR A 244 -25.19 -13.66 -21.31
N VAL A 245 -26.04 -14.36 -20.55
CA VAL A 245 -26.00 -14.32 -19.07
C VAL A 245 -24.75 -15.02 -18.52
N VAL A 246 -24.36 -16.15 -19.13
CA VAL A 246 -23.22 -16.97 -18.67
C VAL A 246 -22.01 -16.75 -19.57
N ARG A 247 -20.90 -16.29 -18.96
CA ARG A 247 -19.62 -16.03 -19.68
C ARG A 247 -19.11 -17.22 -20.49
N LYS A 248 -19.33 -18.45 -20.02
CA LYS A 248 -18.89 -19.67 -20.71
C LYS A 248 -19.58 -19.84 -22.07
N ASP A 249 -20.85 -19.49 -22.15
CA ASP A 249 -21.64 -19.62 -23.38
C ASP A 249 -21.26 -18.52 -24.38
N LYS A 250 -21.04 -17.29 -23.90
CA LYS A 250 -20.42 -16.21 -24.69
C LYS A 250 -19.10 -16.68 -25.31
N TYR A 251 -18.17 -17.18 -24.50
CA TYR A 251 -16.88 -17.65 -25.00
C TYR A 251 -16.99 -18.85 -25.93
N ARG A 252 -18.02 -19.70 -25.78
CA ARG A 252 -18.27 -20.80 -26.73
C ARG A 252 -18.71 -20.28 -28.09
N ALA A 253 -19.56 -19.24 -28.13
CA ALA A 253 -19.98 -18.59 -29.36
C ALA A 253 -18.83 -17.83 -30.05
N LEU A 254 -18.09 -17.00 -29.29
CA LEU A 254 -16.97 -16.23 -29.81
C LEU A 254 -15.87 -17.12 -30.42
N LYS A 255 -15.67 -18.33 -29.88
CA LYS A 255 -14.70 -19.31 -30.42
C LYS A 255 -15.04 -19.81 -31.82
N LYS A 256 -16.28 -19.66 -32.28
CA LYS A 256 -16.68 -20.01 -33.66
C LYS A 256 -16.33 -18.92 -34.68
N THR A 257 -15.91 -17.75 -34.20
CA THR A 257 -15.57 -16.59 -35.04
C THR A 257 -14.06 -16.49 -35.27
N ASN A 258 -13.63 -15.55 -36.12
CA ASN A 258 -12.21 -15.23 -36.37
C ASN A 258 -11.59 -14.26 -35.35
N LEU A 259 -12.22 -14.11 -34.18
CA LEU A 259 -11.71 -13.26 -33.10
C LEU A 259 -10.47 -13.86 -32.42
N LYS A 260 -9.69 -12.98 -31.80
CA LYS A 260 -8.38 -13.30 -31.26
C LYS A 260 -8.51 -13.61 -29.78
N GLU A 261 -8.58 -14.89 -29.42
CA GLU A 261 -8.66 -15.31 -28.02
C GLU A 261 -7.41 -14.89 -27.22
N CYS A 262 -7.55 -13.82 -26.44
CA CYS A 262 -6.49 -13.26 -25.61
C CYS A 262 -7.04 -12.74 -24.28
N PHE A 263 -6.19 -12.75 -23.26
CA PHE A 263 -6.48 -12.18 -21.94
C PHE A 263 -5.26 -11.42 -21.48
N PHE A 264 -5.43 -10.26 -20.89
CA PHE A 264 -4.30 -9.47 -20.39
C PHE A 264 -4.30 -9.36 -18.87
N ILE A 265 -3.12 -9.07 -18.32
CA ILE A 265 -2.88 -8.80 -16.91
C ILE A 265 -1.90 -7.63 -16.86
N ARG A 266 -2.26 -6.54 -16.17
CA ARG A 266 -1.38 -5.38 -15.99
C ARG A 266 -1.11 -5.09 -14.52
N TYR A 267 0.14 -4.80 -14.19
CA TYR A 267 0.56 -4.25 -12.92
C TYR A 267 1.49 -3.06 -13.15
N ALA A 268 0.96 -1.85 -12.98
CA ALA A 268 1.65 -0.61 -13.34
C ALA A 268 2.01 -0.59 -14.84
N ASP A 269 3.29 -0.48 -15.17
CA ASP A 269 3.87 -0.49 -16.52
C ASP A 269 4.13 -1.92 -17.06
N ASP A 270 4.27 -2.91 -16.18
CA ASP A 270 4.50 -4.32 -16.56
C ASP A 270 3.16 -5.02 -16.84
N PHE A 271 2.94 -5.45 -18.08
CA PHE A 271 1.76 -6.20 -18.48
C PHE A 271 2.11 -7.39 -19.35
N LYS A 272 1.24 -8.40 -19.31
CA LYS A 272 1.37 -9.63 -20.10
C LYS A 272 0.05 -9.92 -20.81
N ILE A 273 0.13 -10.32 -22.08
CA ILE A 273 -1.03 -10.82 -22.83
C ILE A 273 -0.87 -12.32 -23.03
N LEU A 274 -1.82 -13.10 -22.54
CA LEU A 274 -1.84 -14.55 -22.67
C LEU A 274 -2.76 -14.98 -23.81
N CYS A 275 -2.18 -15.72 -24.75
CA CYS A 275 -2.82 -16.24 -25.96
C CYS A 275 -2.74 -17.77 -26.00
N ARG A 276 -3.64 -18.39 -26.77
CA ARG A 276 -3.71 -19.85 -26.89
C ARG A 276 -2.70 -20.41 -27.90
N ASN A 277 -2.41 -19.66 -28.95
CA ASN A 277 -1.57 -20.08 -30.07
C ASN A 277 -0.57 -18.96 -30.45
N TYR A 278 0.49 -19.35 -31.16
CA TYR A 278 1.54 -18.43 -31.58
C TYR A 278 1.06 -17.36 -32.59
N PRO A 279 0.23 -17.69 -33.61
CA PRO A 279 -0.21 -16.69 -34.59
C PRO A 279 -1.02 -15.55 -33.95
N THR A 280 -1.90 -15.86 -33.00
CA THR A 280 -2.62 -14.81 -32.25
C THR A 280 -1.66 -13.99 -31.39
N ALA A 281 -0.69 -14.63 -30.74
CA ALA A 281 0.30 -13.91 -29.95
C ALA A 281 1.12 -12.92 -30.80
N LEU A 282 1.51 -13.31 -32.02
CA LEU A 282 2.23 -12.45 -32.96
C LEU A 282 1.37 -11.26 -33.40
N LYS A 283 0.11 -11.50 -33.77
CA LYS A 283 -0.83 -10.43 -34.14
C LYS A 283 -1.05 -9.45 -32.99
N MET A 284 -1.25 -9.97 -31.77
CA MET A 284 -1.43 -9.12 -30.59
C MET A 284 -0.17 -8.33 -30.24
N PHE A 285 1.03 -8.90 -30.43
CA PHE A 285 2.29 -8.20 -30.21
C PHE A 285 2.45 -7.00 -31.14
N GLU A 286 2.30 -7.19 -32.45
CA GLU A 286 2.44 -6.09 -33.41
C GLU A 286 1.32 -5.05 -33.25
N ALA A 287 0.07 -5.49 -33.02
CA ALA A 287 -1.04 -4.57 -32.82
C ALA A 287 -0.87 -3.73 -31.53
N THR A 288 -0.37 -4.33 -30.44
CA THR A 288 -0.11 -3.60 -29.19
C THR A 288 1.06 -2.62 -29.34
N LYS A 289 2.11 -3.03 -30.06
CA LYS A 289 3.26 -2.17 -30.38
C LYS A 289 2.84 -0.96 -31.21
N ASP A 290 2.02 -1.17 -32.23
CA ASP A 290 1.48 -0.08 -33.05
C ASP A 290 0.62 0.86 -32.22
N PHE A 291 -0.32 0.33 -31.43
CA PHE A 291 -1.17 1.12 -30.54
C PHE A 291 -0.35 1.98 -29.56
N LEU A 292 0.67 1.40 -28.92
CA LEU A 292 1.55 2.15 -28.01
C LEU A 292 2.24 3.31 -28.72
N LYS A 293 2.75 3.08 -29.94
CA LYS A 293 3.47 4.09 -30.72
C LYS A 293 2.55 5.17 -31.27
N THR A 294 1.46 4.80 -31.93
CA THR A 294 0.58 5.72 -32.66
C THR A 294 -0.40 6.44 -31.72
N ARG A 295 -1.01 5.70 -30.78
CA ARG A 295 -2.10 6.21 -29.95
C ARG A 295 -1.63 6.82 -28.64
N LEU A 296 -0.64 6.20 -27.99
CA LEU A 296 -0.11 6.64 -26.69
C LEU A 296 1.24 7.39 -26.79
N GLN A 297 1.89 7.38 -27.96
CA GLN A 297 3.21 7.97 -28.19
C GLN A 297 4.30 7.41 -27.25
N LEU A 298 4.21 6.12 -26.96
CA LEU A 298 5.14 5.38 -26.09
C LEU A 298 5.95 4.36 -26.90
N GLU A 299 7.25 4.31 -26.65
CA GLU A 299 8.14 3.32 -27.26
C GLU A 299 8.22 2.03 -26.43
N ILE A 300 8.31 0.89 -27.10
CA ILE A 300 8.62 -0.40 -26.46
C ILE A 300 10.12 -0.65 -26.39
N SER A 301 10.55 -1.39 -25.36
CA SER A 301 11.91 -1.91 -25.25
C SER A 301 12.05 -3.18 -26.08
N THR A 302 12.64 -3.09 -27.27
CA THR A 302 12.84 -4.23 -28.20
C THR A 302 13.64 -5.37 -27.58
N GLU A 303 14.62 -5.08 -26.73
CA GLU A 303 15.45 -6.10 -26.06
C GLU A 303 14.70 -6.97 -25.04
N LYS A 304 13.65 -6.42 -24.45
CA LYS A 304 12.92 -7.08 -23.34
C LYS A 304 11.57 -7.63 -23.79
N SER A 305 11.00 -7.03 -24.82
CA SER A 305 9.67 -7.39 -25.32
C SER A 305 9.79 -8.62 -26.23
N GLN A 306 9.07 -9.69 -25.92
CA GLN A 306 9.18 -10.97 -26.64
C GLN A 306 7.94 -11.84 -26.47
N ILE A 307 7.77 -12.81 -27.38
CA ILE A 307 6.74 -13.84 -27.29
C ILE A 307 7.35 -15.10 -26.68
N VAL A 308 6.80 -15.56 -25.55
CA VAL A 308 7.31 -16.70 -24.78
C VAL A 308 6.29 -17.83 -24.78
N ASN A 309 6.69 -19.00 -25.27
CA ASN A 309 5.91 -20.22 -25.05
C ASN A 309 6.22 -20.80 -23.65
N LEU A 310 5.28 -20.66 -22.72
CA LEU A 310 5.36 -21.07 -21.32
C LEU A 310 5.55 -22.58 -21.11
N GLN A 311 5.29 -23.42 -22.11
CA GLN A 311 5.58 -24.86 -22.02
C GLN A 311 7.09 -25.14 -22.18
N LYS A 312 7.75 -24.38 -23.05
CA LYS A 312 9.18 -24.52 -23.37
C LYS A 312 10.05 -23.66 -22.46
N LYS A 313 9.79 -22.35 -22.44
CA LYS A 313 10.51 -21.33 -21.68
C LYS A 313 9.67 -20.87 -20.47
N SER A 314 10.29 -20.13 -19.56
CA SER A 314 9.59 -19.48 -18.46
C SER A 314 9.50 -17.97 -18.70
N SER A 315 8.47 -17.33 -18.16
CA SER A 315 8.32 -15.87 -18.16
C SER A 315 8.38 -15.36 -16.74
N ASP A 316 9.09 -14.25 -16.53
CA ASP A 316 9.22 -13.58 -15.24
C ASP A 316 8.15 -12.48 -15.12
N PHE A 317 7.44 -12.44 -14.00
CA PHE A 317 6.43 -11.44 -13.70
C PHE A 317 6.37 -11.16 -12.19
N LEU A 318 6.48 -9.89 -11.79
CA LEU A 318 6.37 -9.44 -10.39
C LEU A 318 7.29 -10.17 -9.38
N GLY A 319 8.46 -10.62 -9.84
CA GLY A 319 9.44 -11.38 -9.04
C GLY A 319 9.23 -12.90 -9.03
N PHE A 320 8.27 -13.41 -9.81
CA PHE A 320 7.98 -14.83 -9.96
C PHE A 320 8.34 -15.31 -11.36
N THR A 321 8.98 -16.47 -11.45
CA THR A 321 9.19 -17.17 -12.72
C THR A 321 8.09 -18.20 -12.92
N ILE A 322 7.34 -18.09 -14.01
CA ILE A 322 6.17 -18.93 -14.31
C ILE A 322 6.46 -19.82 -15.52
N LYS A 323 6.16 -21.12 -15.39
CA LYS A 323 6.29 -22.11 -16.45
C LYS A 323 5.09 -23.06 -16.44
N ALA A 324 4.52 -23.37 -17.60
CA ALA A 324 3.50 -24.39 -17.74
C ALA A 324 4.17 -25.78 -17.72
N ARG A 325 3.73 -26.65 -16.81
CA ARG A 325 4.20 -28.04 -16.72
C ARG A 325 3.01 -28.98 -16.83
N ARG A 326 3.19 -30.08 -17.55
CA ARG A 326 2.17 -31.13 -17.66
C ARG A 326 2.00 -31.81 -16.30
N LYS A 327 0.76 -31.90 -15.82
CA LYS A 327 0.34 -32.65 -14.63
C LYS A 327 -0.90 -33.46 -14.99
N ARG A 328 -0.72 -34.78 -15.15
CA ARG A 328 -1.74 -35.69 -15.69
C ARG A 328 -2.19 -35.21 -17.09
N ASN A 329 -3.49 -34.97 -17.28
CA ASN A 329 -4.10 -34.59 -18.55
C ASN A 329 -4.19 -33.07 -18.78
N ARG A 330 -3.58 -32.25 -17.91
CA ARG A 330 -3.61 -30.78 -18.05
C ARG A 330 -2.24 -30.15 -17.80
N HIS A 331 -2.08 -28.91 -18.25
CA HIS A 331 -0.94 -28.08 -17.87
C HIS A 331 -1.27 -27.25 -16.63
N VAL A 332 -0.28 -27.09 -15.77
CA VAL A 332 -0.38 -26.29 -14.55
C VAL A 332 0.79 -25.33 -14.43
N ALA A 333 0.54 -24.14 -13.90
CA ALA A 333 1.50 -23.09 -13.66
C ALA A 333 2.42 -23.47 -12.48
N HIS A 334 3.66 -23.79 -12.80
CA HIS A 334 4.74 -23.86 -11.83
C HIS A 334 5.31 -22.46 -11.64
N SER A 335 5.40 -22.01 -10.39
CA SER A 335 5.94 -20.70 -10.03
C SER A 335 7.07 -20.86 -9.03
N ARG A 336 8.15 -20.11 -9.26
CA ARG A 336 9.37 -20.04 -8.45
C ARG A 336 9.73 -18.57 -8.22
N MET A 337 10.66 -18.31 -7.30
CA MET A 337 11.31 -17.00 -7.20
C MET A 337 12.17 -16.75 -8.44
N CYS A 338 12.07 -15.58 -9.04
CA CYS A 338 12.97 -15.24 -10.16
C CYS A 338 14.42 -15.14 -9.69
N GLN A 339 15.38 -15.35 -10.60
CA GLN A 339 16.79 -15.35 -10.24
C GLN A 339 17.22 -14.02 -9.59
N LYS A 340 16.84 -12.89 -10.20
CA LYS A 340 17.09 -11.54 -9.66
C LYS A 340 16.50 -11.36 -8.25
N ALA A 341 15.31 -11.91 -8.00
CA ALA A 341 14.66 -11.87 -6.69
C ALA A 341 15.42 -12.71 -5.65
N ARG A 342 15.88 -13.91 -6.02
CA ARG A 342 16.68 -14.78 -5.14
C ARG A 342 18.00 -14.12 -4.75
N GLU A 343 18.72 -13.56 -5.72
CA GLU A 343 19.98 -12.85 -5.48
C GLU A 343 19.79 -11.63 -4.57
N ASN A 344 18.75 -10.83 -4.82
CA ASN A 344 18.44 -9.67 -3.99
C ASN A 344 18.01 -10.06 -2.57
N ALA A 345 17.19 -11.11 -2.43
CA ALA A 345 16.80 -11.65 -1.13
C ALA A 345 18.02 -12.12 -0.34
N TYR A 346 18.91 -12.87 -0.99
CA TYR A 346 20.14 -13.35 -0.37
C TYR A 346 21.08 -12.21 0.04
N ARG A 347 21.22 -11.18 -0.80
CA ARG A 347 22.01 -9.98 -0.49
C ARG A 347 21.47 -9.25 0.74
N LYS A 348 20.15 -9.02 0.81
CA LYS A 348 19.50 -8.38 1.97
C LYS A 348 19.72 -9.16 3.25
N LEU A 349 19.64 -10.49 3.20
CA LEU A 349 19.90 -11.35 4.35
C LEU A 349 21.37 -11.29 4.79
N LYS A 350 22.31 -11.34 3.84
CA LYS A 350 23.74 -11.15 4.15
C LYS A 350 24.03 -9.80 4.80
N GLU A 351 23.42 -8.73 4.30
CA GLU A 351 23.54 -7.39 4.90
C GLU A 351 22.96 -7.37 6.32
N ALA A 352 21.80 -7.98 6.55
CA ALA A 352 21.21 -8.09 7.89
C ALA A 352 22.08 -8.91 8.84
N VAL A 353 22.64 -10.04 8.40
CA VAL A 353 23.59 -10.84 9.19
C VAL A 353 24.87 -10.06 9.49
N LYS A 354 25.38 -9.28 8.53
CA LYS A 354 26.55 -8.41 8.74
C LYS A 354 26.26 -7.34 9.80
N LYS A 355 25.05 -6.80 9.86
CA LYS A 355 24.65 -5.85 10.92
C LYS A 355 24.67 -6.50 12.30
N ILE A 356 24.11 -7.71 12.44
CA ILE A 356 24.13 -8.47 13.69
C ILE A 356 25.57 -8.75 14.14
N SER A 357 26.42 -9.20 13.21
CA SER A 357 27.82 -9.51 13.48
C SER A 357 28.65 -8.28 13.89
N LYS A 358 28.29 -7.07 13.43
CA LYS A 358 28.95 -5.82 13.84
C LYS A 358 28.49 -5.33 15.21
N LYS A 359 27.18 -5.36 15.46
CA LYS A 359 26.59 -4.87 16.72
C LYS A 359 25.43 -5.78 17.11
N GLN A 360 25.64 -6.57 18.17
CA GLN A 360 24.65 -7.52 18.71
C GLN A 360 23.56 -6.79 19.48
N THR A 361 22.71 -6.10 18.73
CA THR A 361 21.57 -5.36 19.25
C THR A 361 20.29 -6.15 19.01
N PRO A 362 19.32 -6.13 19.95
CA PRO A 362 17.99 -6.69 19.72
C PRO A 362 17.37 -6.20 18.41
N GLU A 363 17.55 -4.91 18.09
CA GLU A 363 17.06 -4.26 16.87
C GLU A 363 17.64 -4.90 15.60
N ALA A 364 18.92 -5.29 15.61
CA ALA A 364 19.55 -5.96 14.47
C ALA A 364 18.99 -7.36 14.24
N VAL A 365 18.71 -8.11 15.31
CA VAL A 365 18.08 -9.44 15.24
C VAL A 365 16.63 -9.32 14.77
N TRP A 366 15.89 -8.35 15.29
CA TRP A 366 14.54 -8.01 14.82
C TRP A 366 14.53 -7.62 13.34
N HIS A 367 15.49 -6.81 12.90
CA HIS A 367 15.63 -6.43 11.49
C HIS A 367 15.82 -7.65 10.59
N TYR A 368 16.71 -8.59 10.96
CA TYR A 368 16.88 -9.85 10.25
C TYR A 368 15.58 -10.65 10.18
N ASN A 369 14.89 -10.83 11.31
CA ASN A 369 13.64 -11.57 11.39
C ASN A 369 12.54 -10.93 10.52
N THR A 370 12.43 -9.61 10.52
CA THR A 370 11.49 -8.87 9.67
C THR A 370 11.79 -9.06 8.18
N VAL A 371 13.08 -9.05 7.78
CA VAL A 371 13.48 -9.34 6.40
C VAL A 371 13.10 -10.77 6.00
N VAL A 372 13.37 -11.76 6.86
CA VAL A 372 13.00 -13.17 6.62
C VAL A 372 11.48 -13.32 6.48
N ILE A 373 10.71 -12.78 7.43
CA ILE A 373 9.25 -12.82 7.40
C ILE A 373 8.70 -12.16 6.13
N GLY A 374 9.26 -11.01 5.72
CA GLY A 374 8.86 -10.30 4.50
C GLY A 374 9.06 -11.15 3.25
N ILE A 375 10.24 -11.77 3.10
CA ILE A 375 10.54 -12.68 1.99
C ILE A 375 9.58 -13.87 2.00
N GLN A 376 9.40 -14.51 3.17
CA GLN A 376 8.50 -15.65 3.31
C GLN A 376 7.06 -15.30 2.95
N ASN A 377 6.54 -14.16 3.43
CA ASN A 377 5.17 -13.72 3.17
C ASN A 377 4.94 -13.43 1.69
N TYR A 378 5.82 -12.63 1.06
CA TYR A 378 5.66 -12.23 -0.34
C TYR A 378 5.83 -13.42 -1.29
N TYR A 379 6.81 -14.29 -1.08
CA TYR A 379 7.04 -15.41 -1.99
C TYR A 379 6.26 -16.68 -1.64
N ALA A 380 5.48 -16.68 -0.55
CA ALA A 380 4.57 -17.79 -0.21
C ALA A 380 3.62 -18.15 -1.36
N ALA A 381 3.30 -17.20 -2.24
CA ALA A 381 2.46 -17.45 -3.40
C ALA A 381 3.12 -18.32 -4.49
N ALA A 382 4.43 -18.55 -4.46
CA ALA A 382 5.10 -19.44 -5.42
C ALA A 382 4.85 -20.91 -5.08
N THR A 383 4.47 -21.71 -6.07
CA THR A 383 4.10 -23.12 -5.87
C THR A 383 5.26 -23.98 -5.39
N HIS A 384 6.49 -23.62 -5.75
CA HIS A 384 7.71 -24.35 -5.37
C HIS A 384 8.60 -23.56 -4.41
N ILE A 385 8.02 -22.64 -3.63
CA ILE A 385 8.78 -21.76 -2.73
C ILE A 385 9.69 -22.51 -1.75
N ASN A 386 9.24 -23.66 -1.23
CA ASN A 386 10.03 -24.48 -0.32
C ASN A 386 11.41 -24.82 -0.93
N LYS A 387 11.46 -25.18 -2.21
CA LYS A 387 12.71 -25.57 -2.88
C LYS A 387 13.66 -24.37 -3.03
N ASP A 388 13.12 -23.21 -3.40
CA ASP A 388 13.92 -22.01 -3.60
C ASP A 388 14.49 -21.48 -2.27
N LEU A 389 13.69 -21.50 -1.20
CA LEU A 389 14.14 -21.05 0.13
C LEU A 389 15.07 -22.06 0.81
N ASP A 390 14.90 -23.36 0.55
CA ASP A 390 15.80 -24.40 1.06
C ASP A 390 17.20 -24.27 0.45
N GLN A 391 17.29 -24.12 -0.88
CA GLN A 391 18.56 -23.82 -1.57
C GLN A 391 19.24 -22.56 -0.99
N MET A 392 18.47 -21.49 -0.78
CA MET A 392 19.00 -20.27 -0.17
C MET A 392 19.43 -20.49 1.30
N SER A 393 18.69 -21.31 2.05
CA SER A 393 19.00 -21.65 3.44
C SER A 393 20.32 -22.37 3.56
N CYS A 394 20.65 -23.31 2.66
CA CYS A 394 21.93 -24.01 2.66
C CYS A 394 23.12 -23.04 2.61
N HIS A 395 23.06 -22.05 1.73
CA HIS A 395 24.10 -21.02 1.63
C HIS A 395 24.09 -20.04 2.82
N LEU A 396 22.90 -19.69 3.32
CA LEU A 396 22.75 -18.77 4.43
C LEU A 396 23.26 -19.36 5.75
N ILE A 397 23.02 -20.64 6.01
CA ILE A 397 23.48 -21.34 7.22
C ILE A 397 25.01 -21.27 7.34
N ARG A 398 25.75 -21.47 6.24
CA ARG A 398 27.21 -21.31 6.24
C ARG A 398 27.62 -19.89 6.62
N THR A 399 26.90 -18.89 6.12
CA THR A 399 27.17 -17.48 6.44
C THR A 399 26.86 -17.15 7.90
N LEU A 400 25.73 -17.65 8.41
CA LEU A 400 25.32 -17.48 9.81
C LEU A 400 26.34 -18.16 10.74
N TYR A 401 26.72 -19.40 10.46
CA TYR A 401 27.69 -20.15 11.24
C TYR A 401 29.03 -19.42 11.28
N ASN A 402 29.58 -19.03 10.14
CA ASN A 402 30.90 -18.38 10.10
C ASN A 402 30.93 -17.02 10.81
N ARG A 403 29.81 -16.29 10.85
CA ARG A 403 29.76 -14.93 11.39
C ARG A 403 29.22 -14.84 12.82
N LEU A 404 28.35 -15.75 13.23
CA LEU A 404 27.56 -15.64 14.47
C LEU A 404 27.74 -16.85 15.40
N ARG A 405 28.54 -17.86 15.02
CA ARG A 405 28.64 -19.09 15.83
C ARG A 405 29.09 -18.85 17.26
N ARG A 406 29.99 -17.89 17.48
CA ARG A 406 30.53 -17.57 18.81
C ARG A 406 29.47 -16.99 19.74
N ASP A 407 28.43 -16.39 19.17
CA ASP A 407 27.49 -15.53 19.87
C ASP A 407 26.10 -16.15 20.04
N TRP A 408 25.75 -17.12 19.19
CA TRP A 408 24.42 -17.71 19.21
C TRP A 408 24.30 -18.87 20.22
N LYS A 409 23.16 -18.95 20.91
CA LYS A 409 22.82 -20.08 21.79
C LYS A 409 21.79 -20.96 21.11
N ARG A 410 21.76 -22.26 21.44
CA ARG A 410 20.71 -23.16 20.94
C ARG A 410 19.37 -22.69 21.50
N ALA A 411 18.36 -22.63 20.64
CA ALA A 411 17.01 -22.23 21.01
C ALA A 411 16.01 -23.37 20.76
N THR A 412 14.87 -23.28 21.44
CA THR A 412 13.72 -24.16 21.27
C THR A 412 12.53 -23.37 20.74
N LYS A 413 11.44 -24.07 20.41
CA LYS A 413 10.18 -23.40 20.01
C LYS A 413 9.52 -22.63 21.17
N HIS A 414 9.91 -22.89 22.42
CA HIS A 414 9.40 -22.18 23.59
C HIS A 414 9.99 -20.77 23.73
N ASP A 415 11.20 -20.55 23.19
CA ASP A 415 11.85 -19.23 23.13
C ASP A 415 11.19 -18.29 22.09
N MET A 416 10.30 -18.81 21.23
CA MET A 416 9.58 -18.00 20.25
C MET A 416 8.33 -17.35 20.84
N SER A 417 7.96 -16.17 20.33
CA SER A 417 6.66 -15.58 20.63
C SER A 417 5.51 -16.51 20.21
N PRO A 418 4.33 -16.44 20.87
CA PRO A 418 3.20 -17.32 20.58
C PRO A 418 2.76 -17.32 19.10
N THR A 419 2.87 -16.18 18.43
CA THR A 419 2.53 -15.99 17.02
C THR A 419 3.49 -16.74 16.10
N LEU A 420 4.80 -16.65 16.34
CA LEU A 420 5.83 -17.37 15.59
C LEU A 420 5.75 -18.88 15.88
N ARG A 421 5.51 -19.28 17.13
CA ARG A 421 5.31 -20.69 17.50
C ARG A 421 4.12 -21.31 16.76
N LYS A 422 3.01 -20.59 16.61
CA LYS A 422 1.86 -21.03 15.80
C LYS A 422 2.22 -21.13 14.31
N ARG A 423 2.96 -20.15 13.78
CA ARG A 423 3.38 -20.11 12.37
C ARG A 423 4.28 -21.29 11.99
N TYR A 424 5.24 -21.65 12.83
CA TYR A 424 6.26 -22.67 12.55
C TYR A 424 5.99 -24.02 13.25
N ARG A 425 4.76 -24.25 13.74
CA ARG A 425 4.38 -25.47 14.48
C ARG A 425 4.82 -26.76 13.77
N ASN A 426 4.57 -26.84 12.47
CA ASN A 426 4.81 -28.01 11.63
C ASN A 426 6.24 -28.10 11.06
N TYR A 427 7.16 -27.29 11.55
CA TYR A 427 8.56 -27.29 11.12
C TYR A 427 9.45 -27.64 12.31
N ASN A 428 10.48 -28.46 12.08
CA ASN A 428 11.48 -28.82 13.11
C ASN A 428 12.89 -28.36 12.69
N PRO A 429 13.11 -27.05 12.52
CA PRO A 429 14.42 -26.50 12.14
C PRO A 429 15.36 -26.49 13.35
N LYS A 430 16.67 -26.51 13.10
CA LYS A 430 17.67 -26.14 14.11
C LYS A 430 17.54 -24.64 14.39
N LEU A 431 17.22 -24.28 15.62
CA LEU A 431 16.98 -22.91 16.04
C LEU A 431 18.13 -22.38 16.90
N TYR A 432 18.44 -21.11 16.71
CA TYR A 432 19.46 -20.39 17.45
C TYR A 432 18.89 -19.05 17.91
N LYS A 433 19.33 -18.56 19.07
CA LYS A 433 18.98 -17.25 19.61
C LYS A 433 20.20 -16.38 19.84
N ILE A 434 20.03 -15.07 19.69
CA ILE A 434 21.00 -14.02 19.98
C ILE A 434 20.23 -12.93 20.74
N GLN A 435 20.75 -12.45 21.87
CA GLN A 435 20.07 -11.46 22.72
C GLN A 435 18.63 -11.89 23.06
N ASP A 436 18.45 -13.16 23.44
CA ASP A 436 17.16 -13.82 23.71
C ASP A 436 16.09 -13.77 22.61
N ILE A 437 16.48 -13.39 21.39
CA ILE A 437 15.61 -13.40 20.22
C ILE A 437 16.00 -14.54 19.30
N VAL A 438 15.02 -15.38 18.97
CA VAL A 438 15.19 -16.52 18.05
C VAL A 438 15.37 -16.04 16.62
N LEU A 439 16.40 -16.55 15.93
CA LEU A 439 16.62 -16.34 14.50
C LEU A 439 15.64 -17.19 13.69
N ILE A 440 14.82 -16.53 12.88
CA ILE A 440 13.80 -17.21 12.08
C ILE A 440 14.47 -17.95 10.91
N PRO A 441 14.14 -19.25 10.70
CA PRO A 441 14.67 -20.03 9.58
C PRO A 441 13.96 -19.66 8.28
N ILE A 442 14.74 -19.35 7.24
CA ILE A 442 14.18 -18.87 5.97
C ILE A 442 13.43 -19.94 5.19
N HIS A 443 13.86 -21.20 5.22
CA HIS A 443 13.22 -22.32 4.51
C HIS A 443 11.84 -22.70 5.04
N ALA A 444 11.46 -22.22 6.24
CA ALA A 444 10.24 -22.63 6.93
C ALA A 444 8.97 -21.94 6.41
N GLN A 445 8.65 -22.09 5.12
CA GLN A 445 7.48 -21.44 4.52
C GLN A 445 6.76 -22.30 3.47
N LYS A 446 5.53 -22.76 3.77
CA LYS A 446 4.69 -23.50 2.82
C LYS A 446 4.09 -22.57 1.77
N HIS A 447 3.81 -23.13 0.60
CA HIS A 447 3.03 -22.45 -0.43
C HIS A 447 1.64 -22.08 0.10
N LYS A 448 1.22 -20.85 -0.16
CA LYS A 448 -0.13 -20.34 0.04
C LYS A 448 -0.69 -19.90 -1.30
N SER A 449 -1.77 -20.54 -1.76
CA SER A 449 -2.40 -20.18 -3.04
C SER A 449 -2.90 -18.74 -3.03
N ALA A 450 -2.45 -17.94 -3.98
CA ALA A 450 -3.03 -16.62 -4.24
C ALA A 450 -4.43 -16.78 -4.81
N ARG A 451 -5.39 -15.99 -4.31
CA ARG A 451 -6.77 -15.97 -4.77
C ARG A 451 -6.96 -14.89 -5.84
N ASN A 452 -7.86 -15.15 -6.80
CA ASN A 452 -8.27 -14.13 -7.75
C ASN A 452 -8.99 -13.00 -7.02
N PHE A 453 -8.79 -11.77 -7.48
CA PHE A 453 -9.49 -10.61 -6.95
C PHE A 453 -10.97 -10.63 -7.34
N THR A 454 -11.83 -10.36 -6.38
CA THR A 454 -13.28 -10.23 -6.60
C THR A 454 -13.59 -8.78 -6.92
N GLN A 455 -14.18 -8.51 -8.09
CA GLN A 455 -14.44 -7.14 -8.56
C GLN A 455 -15.51 -6.39 -7.75
N SER A 456 -16.28 -7.08 -6.91
CA SER A 456 -17.22 -6.43 -5.98
C SER A 456 -16.55 -5.84 -4.73
N ILE A 457 -15.24 -6.05 -4.54
CA ILE A 457 -14.46 -5.38 -3.49
C ILE A 457 -14.11 -3.97 -3.98
N SER A 458 -14.66 -2.96 -3.33
CA SER A 458 -14.40 -1.55 -3.61
C SER A 458 -14.36 -0.76 -2.30
N SER A 459 -13.50 0.27 -2.25
CA SER A 459 -13.49 1.23 -1.14
C SER A 459 -14.64 2.23 -1.22
N TYR A 460 -15.30 2.33 -2.37
CA TYR A 460 -16.29 3.36 -2.70
C TYR A 460 -17.72 2.83 -2.80
N THR A 461 -17.94 1.57 -2.43
CA THR A 461 -19.28 0.99 -2.29
C THR A 461 -19.44 0.40 -0.91
N GLU A 462 -20.64 0.51 -0.35
CA GLU A 462 -20.91 0.00 1.00
C GLU A 462 -20.73 -1.52 1.07
N GLU A 463 -21.27 -2.26 0.10
CA GLU A 463 -21.09 -3.70 -0.03
C GLU A 463 -19.62 -4.10 -0.18
N GLY A 464 -18.85 -3.31 -0.93
CA GLY A 464 -17.43 -3.55 -1.16
C GLY A 464 -16.62 -3.37 0.12
N ARG A 465 -16.90 -2.31 0.88
CA ARG A 465 -16.27 -2.05 2.18
C ARG A 465 -16.64 -3.09 3.22
N ALA A 466 -17.87 -3.59 3.25
CA ALA A 466 -18.27 -4.65 4.17
C ALA A 466 -17.35 -5.89 4.02
N LYS A 467 -17.09 -6.31 2.78
CA LYS A 467 -16.18 -7.44 2.47
C LYS A 467 -14.72 -7.19 2.87
N ILE A 468 -14.30 -5.93 2.97
CA ILE A 468 -12.97 -5.55 3.46
C ILE A 468 -12.92 -5.57 5.00
N HIS A 469 -14.03 -5.19 5.64
CA HIS A 469 -14.10 -4.83 7.05
C HIS A 469 -14.97 -5.75 7.92
N ASP A 470 -15.30 -6.96 7.47
CA ASP A 470 -16.05 -7.97 8.25
C ASP A 470 -15.47 -8.23 9.67
N THR A 471 -14.21 -7.85 9.90
CA THR A 471 -13.48 -8.00 11.17
C THR A 471 -13.47 -6.76 12.09
N LEU A 472 -14.02 -5.60 11.69
CA LEU A 472 -13.95 -4.32 12.44
C LEU A 472 -15.21 -3.97 13.25
N LYS A 473 -16.08 -4.94 13.55
CA LYS A 473 -17.39 -4.75 14.24
C LYS A 473 -17.32 -4.22 15.69
N ALA A 474 -16.17 -3.77 16.18
CA ALA A 474 -15.94 -3.55 17.61
C ALA A 474 -16.21 -2.12 18.11
N ILE A 475 -16.51 -1.14 17.25
CA ILE A 475 -16.70 0.27 17.65
C ILE A 475 -17.97 0.83 17.03
N ASP A 476 -18.76 1.56 17.82
CA ASP A 476 -19.93 2.30 17.35
C ASP A 476 -19.52 3.34 16.28
N LYS A 477 -20.23 3.31 15.14
CA LYS A 477 -19.96 4.18 14.00
C LYS A 477 -20.33 5.64 14.28
N GLU A 478 -21.34 5.91 15.10
CA GLU A 478 -21.77 7.28 15.42
C GLU A 478 -20.74 7.98 16.31
N ILE A 479 -20.25 7.27 17.33
CA ILE A 479 -19.22 7.78 18.23
C ILE A 479 -17.93 8.04 17.45
N LEU A 480 -17.53 7.12 16.57
CA LEU A 480 -16.35 7.32 15.73
C LEU A 480 -16.50 8.55 14.81
N ARG A 481 -17.68 8.77 14.21
CA ARG A 481 -17.96 9.95 13.39
C ARG A 481 -17.89 11.23 14.23
N HIS A 482 -18.40 11.21 15.46
CA HIS A 482 -18.32 12.35 16.37
C HIS A 482 -16.85 12.71 16.70
N VAL A 483 -16.05 11.71 17.11
CA VAL A 483 -14.62 11.88 17.43
C VAL A 483 -13.82 12.43 16.23
N GLN A 484 -14.19 11.99 15.02
CA GLN A 484 -13.59 12.46 13.77
C GLN A 484 -14.03 13.86 13.35
N ARG A 485 -15.15 14.39 13.83
CA ARG A 485 -15.64 15.75 13.51
C ARG A 485 -15.20 16.77 14.54
N PHE A 486 -15.13 16.38 15.82
CA PHE A 486 -14.82 17.28 16.91
C PHE A 486 -13.31 17.53 17.03
N TYR A 487 -12.75 18.42 16.20
CA TYR A 487 -11.35 18.83 16.32
C TYR A 487 -11.17 19.93 17.36
N MET A 488 -10.06 19.86 18.11
CA MET A 488 -9.68 20.93 19.02
C MET A 488 -8.80 21.93 18.25
N ASN A 489 -9.33 23.11 17.96
CA ASN A 489 -8.66 24.10 17.11
C ASN A 489 -7.39 24.69 17.76
N HIS A 490 -7.34 24.76 19.10
CA HIS A 490 -6.18 25.20 19.86
C HIS A 490 -5.09 24.13 20.01
N ARG A 491 -5.22 22.98 19.33
CA ARG A 491 -4.25 21.86 19.38
C ARG A 491 -3.66 21.61 18.00
N THR A 492 -2.45 21.06 18.01
CA THR A 492 -1.70 20.70 16.79
C THR A 492 -2.47 19.70 15.92
N VAL A 493 -2.15 19.66 14.63
CA VAL A 493 -2.69 18.64 13.72
C VAL A 493 -2.28 17.23 14.18
N GLU A 494 -1.07 17.10 14.74
CA GLU A 494 -0.56 15.84 15.28
C GLU A 494 -1.41 15.30 16.44
N TYR A 495 -1.72 16.14 17.43
CA TYR A 495 -2.52 15.75 18.59
C TYR A 495 -3.88 15.21 18.15
N ASN A 496 -4.57 15.95 17.30
CA ASN A 496 -5.91 15.59 16.86
C ASN A 496 -5.93 14.28 16.03
N ASP A 497 -4.95 14.07 15.15
CA ASP A 497 -4.83 12.81 14.38
C ASP A 497 -4.48 11.60 15.29
N ASN A 498 -3.53 11.79 16.21
CA ASN A 498 -3.13 10.74 17.14
C ASN A 498 -4.25 10.41 18.13
N ARG A 499 -5.06 11.39 18.55
CA ARG A 499 -6.27 11.19 19.38
C ARG A 499 -7.24 10.21 18.71
N ILE A 500 -7.59 10.45 17.44
CA ILE A 500 -8.48 9.56 16.68
C ILE A 500 -7.87 8.16 16.59
N SER A 501 -6.57 8.09 16.28
CA SER A 501 -5.85 6.81 16.18
C SER A 501 -5.87 6.03 17.51
N LYS A 502 -5.71 6.72 18.65
CA LYS A 502 -5.78 6.12 19.98
C LYS A 502 -7.16 5.65 20.36
N PHE A 503 -8.18 6.46 20.08
CA PHE A 503 -9.56 6.09 20.31
C PHE A 503 -9.91 4.77 19.62
N VAL A 504 -9.53 4.66 18.33
CA VAL A 504 -9.73 3.42 17.55
C VAL A 504 -8.91 2.26 18.10
N ALA A 505 -7.63 2.47 18.43
CA ALA A 505 -6.76 1.43 18.98
C ALA A 505 -7.21 0.90 20.35
N GLN A 506 -7.92 1.73 21.12
CA GLN A 506 -8.53 1.35 22.39
C GLN A 506 -9.95 0.80 22.25
N TYR A 507 -10.43 0.58 21.02
CA TYR A 507 -11.78 0.10 20.74
C TYR A 507 -12.89 0.98 21.34
N GLY A 508 -12.66 2.31 21.40
CA GLY A 508 -13.61 3.24 22.02
C GLY A 508 -13.81 3.01 23.52
N ARG A 509 -12.84 2.40 24.21
CA ARG A 509 -12.91 2.10 25.64
C ARG A 509 -11.85 2.87 26.43
N CYS A 510 -12.20 3.22 27.66
CA CYS A 510 -11.27 3.81 28.61
C CYS A 510 -10.06 2.89 28.83
N ALA A 511 -8.85 3.43 28.82
CA ALA A 511 -7.63 2.62 28.98
C ALA A 511 -7.59 1.86 30.31
N ILE A 512 -8.20 2.44 31.35
CA ILE A 512 -8.13 2.02 32.75
C ILE A 512 -9.39 1.25 33.14
N THR A 513 -10.57 1.86 33.03
CA THR A 513 -11.83 1.23 33.45
C THR A 513 -12.38 0.23 32.44
N LYS A 514 -11.91 0.25 31.18
CA LYS A 514 -12.44 -0.55 30.05
C LYS A 514 -13.91 -0.31 29.69
N GLN A 515 -14.58 0.59 30.39
CA GLN A 515 -15.92 1.04 30.03
C GLN A 515 -15.90 1.68 28.64
N GLU A 516 -17.01 1.48 27.93
CA GLU A 516 -17.23 2.08 26.62
C GLU A 516 -17.42 3.58 26.77
N LEU A 517 -16.74 4.34 25.92
CA LEU A 517 -16.76 5.79 25.95
C LEU A 517 -17.97 6.26 25.14
N GLY A 518 -18.79 7.11 25.75
CA GLY A 518 -19.89 7.79 25.07
C GLY A 518 -19.41 8.93 24.16
N LEU A 519 -20.37 9.76 23.72
CA LEU A 519 -20.07 10.95 22.92
C LEU A 519 -19.23 11.99 23.69
N ILE A 520 -19.49 12.14 24.99
CA ILE A 520 -18.89 13.11 25.91
C ILE A 520 -18.37 12.37 27.16
N GLY A 521 -17.57 13.03 28.01
CA GLY A 521 -17.11 12.48 29.29
C GLY A 521 -15.78 11.70 29.19
N TRP A 522 -14.99 11.96 28.15
CA TRP A 522 -13.68 11.36 27.96
C TRP A 522 -12.68 12.39 27.45
N HIS A 523 -11.42 12.19 27.84
CA HIS A 523 -10.32 13.09 27.52
C HIS A 523 -9.13 12.33 26.93
N CYS A 524 -8.40 12.98 26.02
CA CYS A 524 -7.16 12.45 25.47
C CYS A 524 -5.99 13.00 26.28
N HIS A 525 -5.54 12.20 27.24
CA HIS A 525 -4.51 12.54 28.21
C HIS A 525 -3.11 12.30 27.65
N HIS A 526 -2.22 13.27 27.88
CA HIS A 526 -0.78 13.12 27.72
C HIS A 526 -0.20 12.43 28.96
N LYS A 527 0.46 11.30 28.78
CA LYS A 527 1.09 10.55 29.88
C LYS A 527 2.16 11.40 30.57
N ILE A 528 3.02 12.03 29.77
CA ILE A 528 3.94 13.08 30.18
C ILE A 528 3.28 14.40 29.76
N PRO A 529 2.87 15.27 30.70
CA PRO A 529 2.29 16.57 30.38
C PRO A 529 3.20 17.44 29.52
N LEU A 530 2.62 18.35 28.75
CA LEU A 530 3.37 19.26 27.87
C LEU A 530 4.34 20.16 28.66
N GLU A 531 3.94 20.59 29.86
CA GLU A 531 4.78 21.38 30.78
C GLU A 531 6.08 20.67 31.16
N PHE A 532 6.08 19.33 31.19
CA PHE A 532 7.23 18.49 31.50
C PHE A 532 7.95 17.97 30.23
N GLY A 533 7.79 18.63 29.09
CA GLY A 533 8.43 18.25 27.82
C GLY A 533 7.75 17.10 27.09
N GLY A 534 6.52 16.75 27.49
CA GLY A 534 5.68 15.82 26.75
C GLY A 534 5.40 16.30 25.32
N LYS A 535 5.25 15.36 24.40
CA LYS A 535 4.93 15.64 22.98
C LYS A 535 3.57 15.10 22.60
N ASP A 536 3.02 15.57 21.48
CA ASP A 536 1.77 15.08 20.90
C ASP A 536 1.91 13.73 20.17
N ASP A 537 3.08 13.09 20.28
CA ASP A 537 3.39 11.79 19.66
C ASP A 537 2.44 10.69 20.16
N TYR A 538 2.15 9.73 19.27
CA TYR A 538 1.21 8.63 19.56
C TYR A 538 1.57 7.85 20.84
N GLU A 539 2.85 7.68 21.17
CA GLU A 539 3.25 6.92 22.37
C GLU A 539 2.87 7.62 23.67
N ASN A 540 2.84 8.96 23.67
CA ASN A 540 2.54 9.79 24.82
C ASN A 540 1.03 9.97 25.07
N LEU A 541 0.16 9.52 24.17
CA LEU A 541 -1.28 9.73 24.29
C LEU A 541 -2.03 8.48 24.78
N VAL A 542 -3.07 8.71 25.58
CA VAL A 542 -4.00 7.70 26.08
C VAL A 542 -5.40 8.28 26.26
N ILE A 543 -6.43 7.53 25.86
CA ILE A 543 -7.83 7.93 26.07
C ILE A 543 -8.32 7.39 27.42
N VAL A 544 -8.85 8.29 28.24
CA VAL A 544 -9.40 8.00 29.58
C VAL A 544 -10.73 8.72 29.77
N LEU A 545 -11.53 8.28 30.74
CA LEU A 545 -12.71 9.03 31.20
C LEU A 545 -12.26 10.34 31.84
N GLU A 546 -13.15 11.34 31.83
CA GLU A 546 -12.88 12.66 32.41
C GLU A 546 -12.62 12.57 33.92
N ASP A 547 -13.44 11.82 34.66
CA ASP A 547 -13.22 11.52 36.09
C ASP A 547 -11.84 10.92 36.36
N ILE A 548 -11.40 10.02 35.48
CA ILE A 548 -10.08 9.38 35.58
C ILE A 548 -8.97 10.35 35.23
N HIS A 549 -9.18 11.25 34.27
CA HIS A 549 -8.24 12.31 33.94
C HIS A 549 -8.03 13.26 35.12
N VAL A 550 -9.12 13.68 35.77
CA VAL A 550 -9.08 14.47 37.01
C VAL A 550 -8.34 13.70 38.09
N ALA A 551 -8.67 12.42 38.31
CA ALA A 551 -8.00 11.59 39.31
C ALA A 551 -6.49 11.39 39.05
N ILE A 552 -6.01 11.45 37.81
CA ILE A 552 -4.57 11.38 37.50
C ILE A 552 -3.86 12.66 37.96
N HIS A 553 -4.46 13.82 37.73
CA HIS A 553 -3.84 15.12 38.03
C HIS A 553 -4.13 15.66 39.43
N HIS A 554 -5.07 15.04 40.15
CA HIS A 554 -5.44 15.47 41.50
C HIS A 554 -4.28 15.31 42.50
N ASP A 555 -3.95 16.39 43.21
CA ASP A 555 -2.83 16.46 44.15
C ASP A 555 -3.07 15.61 45.41
N ASP A 556 -4.30 15.63 45.92
CA ASP A 556 -4.73 14.79 47.04
C ASP A 556 -5.01 13.33 46.61
N SER A 557 -4.21 12.41 47.13
CA SER A 557 -4.30 10.97 46.88
C SER A 557 -5.59 10.33 47.40
N GLU A 558 -6.17 10.83 48.49
CA GLU A 558 -7.40 10.26 49.06
C GLU A 558 -8.62 10.65 48.22
N LYS A 559 -8.66 11.89 47.72
CA LYS A 559 -9.69 12.30 46.76
C LYS A 559 -9.58 11.52 45.44
N ALA A 560 -8.38 11.31 44.93
CA ALA A 560 -8.19 10.48 43.74
C ALA A 560 -8.61 9.01 43.96
N LYS A 561 -8.35 8.43 45.14
CA LYS A 561 -8.90 7.10 45.53
C LYS A 561 -10.42 7.09 45.54
N SER A 562 -11.05 8.13 46.09
CA SER A 562 -12.52 8.22 46.16
C SER A 562 -13.17 8.24 44.76
N ILE A 563 -12.54 8.91 43.79
CA ILE A 563 -13.02 8.95 42.40
C ILE A 563 -12.86 7.56 41.76
N LEU A 564 -11.74 6.89 42.01
CA LEU A 564 -11.50 5.53 41.50
C LEU A 564 -12.41 4.48 42.12
N ALA A 565 -12.85 4.67 43.37
CA ALA A 565 -13.76 3.75 44.07
C ALA A 565 -15.13 3.63 43.39
N LYS A 566 -15.51 4.59 42.54
CA LYS A 566 -16.71 4.53 41.70
C LYS A 566 -16.64 3.49 40.58
N TYR A 567 -15.46 2.93 40.32
CA TYR A 567 -15.22 2.03 39.20
C TYR A 567 -14.57 0.71 39.66
N GLU A 568 -15.05 -0.41 39.15
CA GLU A 568 -14.40 -1.70 39.34
C GLU A 568 -13.16 -1.82 38.44
N ILE A 569 -11.97 -1.71 39.05
CA ILE A 569 -10.69 -1.71 38.34
C ILE A 569 -9.84 -2.91 38.78
N GLU A 570 -9.47 -3.75 37.81
CA GLU A 570 -8.54 -4.87 37.99
C GLU A 570 -7.14 -4.42 38.45
N GLU A 571 -6.44 -5.28 39.18
CA GLU A 571 -5.16 -4.97 39.82
C GLU A 571 -4.04 -4.58 38.85
N GLU A 572 -3.94 -5.25 37.69
CA GLU A 572 -3.01 -4.86 36.61
C GLU A 572 -3.28 -3.43 36.09
N LYS A 573 -4.54 -2.98 36.14
CA LYS A 573 -4.96 -1.67 35.64
C LYS A 573 -4.75 -0.57 36.68
N LYS A 574 -4.79 -0.91 37.98
CA LYS A 574 -4.34 -0.03 39.08
C LYS A 574 -2.85 0.31 38.93
N LYS A 575 -2.00 -0.69 38.68
CA LYS A 575 -0.56 -0.47 38.37
C LYS A 575 -0.36 0.45 37.17
N ARG A 576 -1.20 0.31 36.14
CA ARG A 576 -1.18 1.18 34.96
C ARG A 576 -1.61 2.62 35.28
N PHE A 577 -2.59 2.81 36.15
CA PHE A 577 -3.02 4.12 36.63
C PHE A 577 -1.90 4.82 37.42
N ASP A 578 -1.24 4.11 38.36
CA ASP A 578 -0.12 4.67 39.11
C ASP A 578 1.05 5.07 38.20
N LYS A 579 1.33 4.26 37.18
CA LYS A 579 2.32 4.61 36.17
C LYS A 579 1.97 5.92 35.44
N LEU A 580 0.69 6.21 35.20
CA LEU A 580 0.27 7.47 34.60
C LEU A 580 0.43 8.64 35.58
N ARG A 581 0.10 8.45 36.87
CA ARG A 581 0.36 9.48 37.90
C ARG A 581 1.84 9.80 38.03
N ILE A 582 2.70 8.79 38.06
CA ILE A 582 4.17 8.98 38.10
C ILE A 582 4.65 9.78 36.88
N LEU A 583 4.18 9.44 35.68
CA LEU A 583 4.54 10.17 34.45
C LEU A 583 3.97 11.61 34.43
N ALA A 584 2.86 11.85 35.11
CA ALA A 584 2.27 13.17 35.34
C ALA A 584 2.90 13.93 36.51
N ASN A 585 4.01 13.43 37.08
CA ASN A 585 4.68 13.99 38.24
C ASN A 585 3.77 14.09 39.48
N ARG A 586 3.06 12.98 39.77
CA ARG A 586 2.19 12.78 40.93
C ARG A 586 2.53 11.47 41.65
N ALA A 587 2.34 11.44 42.97
CA ALA A 587 2.59 10.26 43.78
C ALA A 587 1.64 9.09 43.40
N PRO A 588 2.13 7.84 43.38
CA PRO A 588 1.29 6.66 43.16
C PRO A 588 0.30 6.47 44.32
N ILE A 589 -0.83 5.86 44.03
CA ILE A 589 -1.95 5.65 44.95
C ILE A 589 -1.97 4.22 45.47
N PHE A 590 -1.70 3.25 44.60
CA PHE A 590 -1.60 1.85 44.97
C PHE A 590 -0.12 1.48 45.02
N SER A 591 0.29 0.87 46.14
CA SER A 591 1.69 0.48 46.37
C SER A 591 2.16 -0.44 45.24
N LEU A 592 3.23 -0.06 44.55
CA LEU A 592 3.89 -0.91 43.56
C LEU A 592 4.65 -2.04 44.29
N THR A 593 3.96 -3.13 44.61
CA THR A 593 4.60 -4.44 44.87
C THR A 593 4.68 -5.28 43.61
#